data_AF-A0A947BPF6-F1
#
_entry.id   AF-A0A947BPF6-F1
#
_cell.length_a   1.000
_cell.length_b   1.000
_cell.length_c   1.000
_cell.angle_alpha   90.00
_cell.angle_beta   90.00
_cell.angle_gamma   90.00
#
_symmetry.space_group_name_H-M   'P 1'
#
loop_
_entity.id
_entity.type
_entity.pdbx_description
1 polymer ?
#
loop_
_entity_poly.entity_id
_entity_poly.type
_entity_poly.pdbx_seq_one_letter_code
_entity_poly.pdbx_strand_id
1 'polypeptide(L)'
;SLPQYQSTLDFVAGDLTLVMDTPSILGITPEELKDYRPAHPKYFHKTPKYRYGGACYAQLPGEVPEQVSKHFDTSGTKLYCAMGVSGSPEVLRSMINIVRDLDLRALIVTTTILDEGNNDSSGQVLIQPHVPAHLVNPMADFAITHGGAGTVQTAIHSGTPIVGIPMHQEQAGNVARVRKRGAGLMLWKSELTRNNLAASLETLISNDSYRENMQQLKSEQDQIDGAAVAAREIVNFLSASHD
;
A
#
# COMPACT_ATOMS: atom_id res chain seq x y z
N SER A 1 35.50 4.66 15.00
CA SER A 1 34.39 5.48 15.57
C SER A 1 33.25 5.49 14.56
N LEU A 2 31.99 5.55 15.00
CA LEU A 2 30.87 5.80 14.09
C LEU A 2 31.01 7.20 13.48
N PRO A 3 30.61 7.42 12.20
CA PRO A 3 30.68 8.74 11.59
C PRO A 3 29.85 9.77 12.36
N GLN A 4 30.39 10.99 12.52
CA GLN A 4 29.63 12.09 13.11
C GLN A 4 28.60 12.60 12.08
N TYR A 5 27.33 12.47 12.41
CA TYR A 5 26.23 13.03 11.61
C TYR A 5 26.22 14.57 11.74
N GLN A 6 25.97 15.28 10.65
CA GLN A 6 25.86 16.74 10.65
C GLN A 6 24.42 17.21 10.88
N SER A 7 23.44 16.44 10.43
CA SER A 7 22.03 16.75 10.64
C SER A 7 21.14 15.51 10.59
N THR A 8 19.85 15.66 10.94
CA THR A 8 18.84 14.60 10.76
C THR A 8 18.70 14.17 9.29
N LEU A 9 19.06 15.03 8.32
CA LEU A 9 19.01 14.68 6.90
C LEU A 9 20.05 13.62 6.53
N ASP A 10 21.18 13.55 7.23
CA ASP A 10 22.16 12.46 7.04
C ASP A 10 21.56 11.11 7.43
N PHE A 11 20.73 11.08 8.47
CA PHE A 11 20.06 9.85 8.90
C PHE A 11 19.02 9.39 7.88
N VAL A 12 18.29 10.34 7.29
CA VAL A 12 17.22 10.04 6.33
C VAL A 12 17.79 9.63 4.96
N ALA A 13 18.85 10.29 4.49
CA ALA A 13 19.40 10.05 3.16
C ALA A 13 20.51 8.98 3.13
N GLY A 14 21.22 8.78 4.23
CA GLY A 14 22.32 7.82 4.32
C GLY A 14 23.41 8.00 3.26
N ASP A 15 24.34 7.04 3.18
CA ASP A 15 25.30 6.98 2.07
C ASP A 15 24.69 6.38 0.79
N LEU A 16 23.69 5.50 0.96
CA LEU A 16 22.85 4.92 -0.08
C LEU A 16 21.41 4.85 0.44
N THR A 17 20.48 5.45 -0.29
CA THR A 17 19.03 5.27 -0.09
C THR A 17 18.45 4.47 -1.23
N LEU A 18 17.75 3.38 -0.88
CA LEU A 18 16.94 2.64 -1.82
C LEU A 18 15.53 3.22 -1.87
N VAL A 19 15.08 3.54 -3.08
CA VAL A 19 13.73 3.99 -3.38
C VAL A 19 12.92 2.75 -3.75
N MET A 20 12.12 2.27 -2.80
CA MET A 20 11.39 1.00 -2.88
C MET A 20 10.05 1.13 -3.63
N ASP A 21 9.95 2.08 -4.55
CA ASP A 21 8.80 2.31 -5.44
C ASP A 21 9.27 2.13 -6.89
N THR A 22 8.36 2.18 -7.86
CA THR A 22 8.72 2.21 -9.29
C THR A 22 8.89 3.65 -9.81
N PRO A 23 9.66 3.86 -10.90
CA PRO A 23 9.68 5.14 -11.60
C PRO A 23 8.29 5.60 -12.03
N SER A 24 7.44 4.64 -12.42
CA SER A 24 6.09 4.93 -12.88
C SER A 24 5.17 5.41 -11.78
N ILE A 25 5.31 4.99 -10.52
CA ILE A 25 4.49 5.55 -9.45
C ILE A 25 5.01 6.92 -9.01
N LEU A 26 6.34 7.08 -8.88
CA LEU A 26 6.96 8.34 -8.42
C LEU A 26 6.95 9.45 -9.48
N GLY A 27 7.01 9.09 -10.77
CA GLY A 27 7.19 10.05 -11.86
C GLY A 27 8.57 10.68 -11.88
N ILE A 28 9.58 9.96 -11.39
CA ILE A 28 10.99 10.36 -11.43
C ILE A 28 11.74 9.25 -12.17
N THR A 29 12.43 9.59 -13.25
CA THR A 29 13.21 8.63 -14.03
C THR A 29 14.41 8.11 -13.23
N PRO A 30 14.94 6.91 -13.53
CA PRO A 30 16.17 6.41 -12.91
C PRO A 30 17.35 7.38 -13.06
N GLU A 31 17.45 8.07 -14.19
CA GLU A 31 18.49 9.05 -14.50
C GLU A 31 18.36 10.29 -13.60
N GLU A 32 17.17 10.89 -13.52
CA GLU A 32 16.92 12.02 -12.62
C GLU A 32 17.20 11.67 -11.16
N LEU A 33 16.84 10.46 -10.73
CA LEU A 33 17.10 9.99 -9.37
C LEU A 33 18.60 9.84 -9.09
N LYS A 34 19.35 9.29 -10.05
CA LYS A 34 20.81 9.09 -9.94
C LYS A 34 21.57 10.42 -9.96
N ASP A 35 21.08 11.38 -10.73
CA ASP A 35 21.72 12.68 -10.91
C ASP A 35 21.27 13.72 -9.86
N TYR A 36 20.31 13.37 -8.99
CA TYR A 36 19.85 14.22 -7.91
C TYR A 36 21.01 14.75 -7.06
N ARG A 37 20.99 16.05 -6.78
CA ARG A 37 21.88 16.72 -5.81
C ARG A 37 21.04 17.57 -4.87
N PRO A 38 21.32 17.55 -3.55
CA PRO A 38 20.56 18.35 -2.59
C PRO A 38 20.79 19.84 -2.84
N ALA A 39 19.72 20.63 -2.79
CA ALA A 39 19.79 22.09 -2.95
C ALA A 39 20.63 22.79 -1.87
N HIS A 40 20.75 22.16 -0.69
CA HIS A 40 21.53 22.66 0.44
C HIS A 40 22.54 21.60 0.90
N PRO A 41 23.65 21.41 0.15
CA PRO A 41 24.60 20.32 0.42
C PRO A 41 25.28 20.43 1.79
N LYS A 42 25.34 21.63 2.38
CA LYS A 42 25.90 21.89 3.72
C LYS A 42 25.21 21.14 4.88
N TYR A 43 24.01 20.59 4.66
CA TYR A 43 23.30 19.80 5.68
C TYR A 43 23.57 18.30 5.58
N PHE A 44 24.38 17.90 4.60
CA PHE A 44 24.74 16.51 4.37
C PHE A 44 26.25 16.32 4.52
N HIS A 45 26.64 15.33 5.32
CA HIS A 45 28.03 14.91 5.48
C HIS A 45 28.64 14.42 4.15
N LYS A 46 27.82 13.77 3.29
CA LYS A 46 28.18 13.37 1.92
C LYS A 46 27.02 13.62 0.96
N THR A 47 27.32 13.73 -0.33
CA THR A 47 26.26 13.74 -1.35
C THR A 47 25.47 12.42 -1.30
N PRO A 48 24.15 12.46 -1.07
CA PRO A 48 23.34 11.26 -0.97
C PRO A 48 23.23 10.57 -2.32
N LYS A 49 23.23 9.22 -2.30
CA LYS A 49 23.07 8.39 -3.49
C LYS A 49 21.72 7.69 -3.42
N TYR A 50 20.88 7.90 -4.42
CA TYR A 50 19.59 7.24 -4.52
C TYR A 50 19.62 6.17 -5.62
N ARG A 51 19.02 5.02 -5.35
CA ARG A 51 18.84 3.93 -6.32
C ARG A 51 17.43 3.38 -6.23
N TYR A 52 16.83 3.07 -7.37
CA TYR A 52 15.58 2.33 -7.36
C TYR A 52 15.81 0.91 -6.86
N GLY A 53 15.08 0.52 -5.84
CA GLY A 53 14.94 -0.85 -5.39
C GLY A 53 13.78 -1.55 -6.10
N GLY A 54 12.68 -0.84 -6.39
CA GLY A 54 11.42 -1.46 -6.79
C GLY A 54 10.61 -1.94 -5.57
N ALA A 55 9.38 -2.38 -5.81
CA ALA A 55 8.48 -2.76 -4.71
C ALA A 55 8.99 -3.99 -3.94
N CYS A 56 8.87 -3.95 -2.63
CA CYS A 56 9.26 -5.04 -1.73
C CYS A 56 8.15 -5.25 -0.70
N TYR A 57 7.15 -6.04 -1.07
CA TYR A 57 5.98 -6.36 -0.26
C TYR A 57 6.00 -7.84 0.17
N ALA A 58 5.28 -8.15 1.24
CA ALA A 58 5.27 -9.49 1.81
C ALA A 58 4.48 -10.49 0.94
N GLN A 59 5.16 -11.54 0.49
CA GLN A 59 4.55 -12.72 -0.13
C GLN A 59 4.58 -13.87 0.87
N LEU A 60 3.54 -13.94 1.70
CA LEU A 60 3.46 -14.96 2.75
C LEU A 60 3.19 -16.33 2.14
N PRO A 61 3.94 -17.38 2.52
CA PRO A 61 3.65 -18.73 2.03
C PRO A 61 2.27 -19.21 2.49
N GLY A 62 1.65 -20.10 1.72
CA GLY A 62 0.36 -20.71 2.03
C GLY A 62 -0.68 -20.50 0.94
N GLU A 63 -1.92 -20.83 1.25
CA GLU A 63 -3.07 -20.77 0.34
C GLU A 63 -4.13 -19.81 0.88
N VAL A 64 -5.07 -19.42 0.02
CA VAL A 64 -6.25 -18.65 0.45
C VAL A 64 -7.07 -19.51 1.43
N PRO A 65 -7.37 -19.02 2.65
CA PRO A 65 -8.18 -19.77 3.59
C PRO A 65 -9.56 -20.12 3.01
N GLU A 66 -10.03 -21.36 3.21
CA GLU A 66 -11.29 -21.86 2.63
C GLU A 66 -12.50 -20.95 2.93
N GLN A 67 -12.58 -20.43 4.15
CA GLN A 67 -13.61 -19.47 4.56
C GLN A 67 -13.60 -18.17 3.75
N VAL A 68 -12.42 -17.68 3.36
CA VAL A 68 -12.27 -16.49 2.52
C VAL A 68 -12.71 -16.80 1.10
N SER A 69 -12.27 -17.94 0.56
CA SER A 69 -12.71 -18.44 -0.75
C SER A 69 -14.24 -18.53 -0.83
N LYS A 70 -14.86 -19.18 0.17
CA LYS A 70 -16.33 -19.30 0.25
C LYS A 70 -17.03 -17.94 0.41
N HIS A 71 -16.45 -17.02 1.19
CA HIS A 71 -17.05 -15.70 1.41
C HIS A 71 -17.04 -14.83 0.14
N PHE A 72 -16.00 -14.97 -0.68
CA PHE A 72 -15.87 -14.28 -1.96
C PHE A 72 -16.38 -15.09 -3.17
N ASP A 73 -16.95 -16.29 -2.96
CA ASP A 73 -17.63 -17.07 -3.99
C ASP A 73 -19.05 -16.53 -4.23
N THR A 74 -19.09 -15.35 -4.85
CA THR A 74 -20.32 -14.65 -5.22
C THR A 74 -20.07 -13.77 -6.45
N SER A 75 -21.14 -13.42 -7.16
CA SER A 75 -21.13 -12.42 -8.23
C SER A 75 -21.29 -10.98 -7.73
N GLY A 76 -21.59 -10.80 -6.44
CA GLY A 76 -21.70 -9.48 -5.83
C GLY A 76 -20.34 -8.80 -5.63
N THR A 77 -20.39 -7.50 -5.35
CA THR A 77 -19.22 -6.66 -5.10
C THR A 77 -18.40 -7.15 -3.90
N LYS A 78 -17.07 -7.18 -4.03
CA LYS A 78 -16.13 -7.69 -3.03
C LYS A 78 -15.19 -6.59 -2.57
N LEU A 79 -15.15 -6.36 -1.27
CA LEU A 79 -14.28 -5.39 -0.60
C LEU A 79 -13.22 -6.12 0.21
N TYR A 80 -11.94 -5.81 -0.03
CA TYR A 80 -10.86 -6.18 0.87
C TYR A 80 -10.50 -4.98 1.76
N CYS A 81 -10.31 -5.19 3.06
CA CYS A 81 -9.84 -4.12 3.95
C CYS A 81 -8.64 -4.56 4.77
N ALA A 82 -7.56 -3.76 4.72
CA ALA A 82 -6.38 -3.92 5.54
C ALA A 82 -5.85 -2.56 6.03
N MET A 83 -6.12 -2.26 7.30
CA MET A 83 -5.69 -1.02 7.96
C MET A 83 -4.39 -1.16 8.76
N GLY A 84 -3.77 -2.35 8.78
CA GLY A 84 -2.54 -2.62 9.52
C GLY A 84 -2.68 -2.36 11.03
N VAL A 85 -1.55 -2.27 11.73
CA VAL A 85 -1.50 -1.92 13.16
C VAL A 85 -1.91 -0.47 13.43
N SER A 86 -1.85 0.40 12.42
CA SER A 86 -2.26 1.80 12.51
C SER A 86 -3.78 2.00 12.48
N GLY A 87 -4.54 0.99 12.07
CA GLY A 87 -6.00 1.04 12.06
C GLY A 87 -6.56 1.14 13.48
N SER A 88 -7.07 2.31 13.86
CA SER A 88 -7.70 2.46 15.16
C SER A 88 -9.00 1.63 15.24
N PRO A 89 -9.33 1.04 16.41
CA PRO A 89 -10.59 0.32 16.59
C PRO A 89 -11.82 1.15 16.23
N GLU A 90 -11.77 2.46 16.45
CA GLU A 90 -12.81 3.42 16.09
C GLU A 90 -13.05 3.46 14.56
N VAL A 91 -11.98 3.60 13.77
CA VAL A 91 -12.08 3.68 12.31
C VAL A 91 -12.60 2.36 11.75
N LEU A 92 -12.08 1.23 12.24
CA LEU A 92 -12.53 -0.09 11.80
C LEU A 92 -14.00 -0.34 12.14
N ARG A 93 -14.45 0.01 13.35
CA ARG A 93 -15.87 -0.12 13.73
C ARG A 93 -16.78 0.78 12.90
N SER A 94 -16.38 2.03 12.65
CA SER A 94 -17.12 2.94 11.77
C SER A 94 -17.25 2.37 10.36
N MET A 95 -16.15 1.87 9.81
CA MET A 95 -16.13 1.24 8.49
C MET A 95 -16.98 -0.04 8.45
N ILE A 96 -16.90 -0.93 9.44
CA ILE A 96 -17.76 -2.13 9.54
C ILE A 96 -19.24 -1.73 9.50
N ASN A 97 -19.62 -0.73 10.29
CA ASN A 97 -21.00 -0.26 10.32
C ASN A 97 -21.44 0.25 8.95
N ILE A 98 -20.65 1.11 8.31
CA ILE A 98 -20.96 1.62 6.96
C ILE A 98 -21.09 0.47 5.96
N VAL A 99 -20.13 -0.46 5.96
CA VAL A 99 -20.06 -1.57 5.00
C VAL A 99 -21.24 -2.52 5.14
N ARG A 100 -21.74 -2.77 6.36
CA ARG A 100 -22.94 -3.59 6.60
C ARG A 100 -24.19 -3.03 5.92
N ASP A 101 -24.22 -1.73 5.67
CA ASP A 101 -25.34 -1.10 4.98
C ASP A 101 -25.20 -1.04 3.46
N LEU A 102 -24.07 -1.52 2.93
CA LEU A 102 -23.80 -1.57 1.50
C LEU A 102 -24.04 -2.99 0.99
N ASP A 103 -24.50 -3.10 -0.26
CA ASP A 103 -24.71 -4.39 -0.92
C ASP A 103 -23.38 -4.96 -1.44
N LEU A 104 -22.52 -5.40 -0.51
CA LEU A 104 -21.21 -5.97 -0.82
C LEU A 104 -20.78 -7.03 0.20
N ARG A 105 -19.80 -7.86 -0.18
CA ARG A 105 -19.08 -8.81 0.70
C ARG A 105 -17.74 -8.21 1.11
N ALA A 106 -17.50 -8.07 2.40
CA ALA A 106 -16.27 -7.47 2.91
C ALA A 106 -15.44 -8.44 3.74
N LEU A 107 -14.18 -8.62 3.33
CA LEU A 107 -13.16 -9.21 4.17
C LEU A 107 -12.37 -8.11 4.88
N ILE A 108 -12.38 -8.14 6.21
CA ILE A 108 -11.64 -7.19 7.05
C ILE A 108 -10.53 -7.93 7.77
N VAL A 109 -9.28 -7.53 7.47
CA VAL A 109 -8.08 -8.13 8.06
C VAL A 109 -7.59 -7.26 9.20
N THR A 110 -7.71 -7.75 10.44
CA THR A 110 -7.33 -7.00 11.64
C THR A 110 -7.13 -7.90 12.86
N THR A 111 -6.16 -7.54 13.70
CA THR A 111 -5.96 -8.14 15.02
C THR A 111 -6.48 -7.27 16.17
N THR A 112 -6.97 -6.06 15.90
CA THR A 112 -7.32 -5.07 16.94
C THR A 112 -8.77 -5.15 17.43
N ILE A 113 -9.65 -5.78 16.67
CA ILE A 113 -11.09 -5.91 16.97
C ILE A 113 -11.59 -7.35 16.78
N LEU A 114 -10.87 -8.29 17.38
CA LEU A 114 -11.15 -9.73 17.35
C LEU A 114 -12.29 -10.13 18.32
N ASP A 115 -13.28 -9.27 18.53
CA ASP A 115 -14.40 -9.60 19.42
C ASP A 115 -15.30 -10.65 18.76
N GLU A 116 -15.57 -11.75 19.47
CA GLU A 116 -16.51 -12.81 19.10
C GLU A 116 -17.92 -12.22 19.01
N GLY A 117 -18.34 -11.85 17.79
CA GLY A 117 -19.62 -11.17 17.52
C GLY A 117 -19.60 -10.25 16.30
N ASN A 118 -18.42 -9.98 15.71
CA ASN A 118 -18.31 -9.13 14.53
C ASN A 118 -18.53 -9.84 13.19
N ASN A 119 -18.37 -11.18 13.13
CA ASN A 119 -18.85 -11.98 12.00
C ASN A 119 -20.37 -12.03 12.09
N ASP A 120 -21.02 -11.20 11.28
CA ASP A 120 -22.44 -10.96 11.40
C ASP A 120 -23.24 -12.12 10.78
N SER A 121 -24.41 -12.40 11.36
CA SER A 121 -25.37 -13.43 10.93
C SER A 121 -25.80 -13.35 9.46
N SER A 122 -25.69 -12.18 8.82
CA SER A 122 -25.97 -11.93 7.40
C SER A 122 -24.90 -12.52 6.46
N GLY A 123 -23.70 -12.77 6.99
CA GLY A 123 -22.54 -13.21 6.20
C GLY A 123 -21.92 -12.13 5.31
N GLN A 124 -22.34 -10.86 5.38
CA GLN A 124 -21.79 -9.76 4.56
C GLN A 124 -20.35 -9.40 4.95
N VAL A 125 -20.01 -9.49 6.23
CA VAL A 125 -18.67 -9.14 6.74
C VAL A 125 -17.99 -10.38 7.31
N LEU A 126 -16.81 -10.69 6.80
CA LEU A 126 -15.90 -11.70 7.35
C LEU A 126 -14.68 -10.99 7.94
N ILE A 127 -14.38 -11.24 9.21
CA ILE A 127 -13.18 -10.75 9.88
C ILE A 127 -12.15 -11.87 9.99
N GLN A 128 -10.91 -11.56 9.64
CA GLN A 128 -9.76 -12.47 9.75
C GLN A 128 -8.59 -11.79 10.45
N PRO A 129 -7.87 -12.46 11.35
CA PRO A 129 -6.66 -11.89 11.97
C PRO A 129 -5.53 -11.75 10.94
N HIS A 130 -5.35 -12.76 10.10
CA HIS A 130 -4.25 -12.85 9.13
C HIS A 130 -4.69 -13.60 7.88
N VAL A 131 -4.24 -13.13 6.72
CA VAL A 131 -4.41 -13.80 5.42
C VAL A 131 -3.19 -13.51 4.54
N PRO A 132 -2.85 -14.37 3.56
CA PRO A 132 -1.84 -14.04 2.55
C PRO A 132 -2.38 -12.92 1.63
N ALA A 133 -2.10 -11.66 1.98
CA ALA A 133 -2.70 -10.49 1.33
C ALA A 133 -2.51 -10.47 -0.20
N HIS A 134 -1.31 -10.83 -0.69
CA HIS A 134 -1.02 -10.95 -2.13
C HIS A 134 -1.86 -12.00 -2.89
N LEU A 135 -2.45 -12.98 -2.21
CA LEU A 135 -3.35 -13.97 -2.82
C LEU A 135 -4.83 -13.58 -2.66
N VAL A 136 -5.16 -12.88 -1.59
CA VAL A 136 -6.55 -12.56 -1.22
C VAL A 136 -7.03 -11.22 -1.78
N ASN A 137 -6.17 -10.20 -1.78
CA ASN A 137 -6.51 -8.88 -2.32
C ASN A 137 -6.86 -8.90 -3.83
N PRO A 138 -6.26 -9.75 -4.69
CA PRO A 138 -6.69 -9.90 -6.09
C PRO A 138 -8.13 -10.43 -6.25
N MET A 139 -8.71 -11.03 -5.21
CA MET A 139 -10.09 -11.56 -5.25
C MET A 139 -11.15 -10.46 -5.04
N ALA A 140 -10.73 -9.26 -4.62
CA ALA A 140 -11.62 -8.14 -4.35
C ALA A 140 -11.70 -7.18 -5.53
N ASP A 141 -12.84 -6.50 -5.65
CA ASP A 141 -13.05 -5.47 -6.68
C ASP A 141 -12.30 -4.19 -6.34
N PHE A 142 -12.18 -3.87 -5.06
CA PHE A 142 -11.45 -2.74 -4.51
C PHE A 142 -11.00 -3.03 -3.08
N ALA A 143 -10.03 -2.24 -2.61
CA ALA A 143 -9.48 -2.34 -1.27
C ALA A 143 -9.56 -1.03 -0.48
N ILE A 144 -9.88 -1.12 0.81
CA ILE A 144 -9.68 -0.02 1.76
C ILE A 144 -8.35 -0.26 2.49
N THR A 145 -7.52 0.78 2.54
CA THR A 145 -6.22 0.71 3.21
C THR A 145 -5.88 1.99 3.94
N HIS A 146 -5.12 1.88 5.01
CA HIS A 146 -4.51 3.00 5.68
C HIS A 146 -3.37 3.66 4.88
N GLY A 147 -2.86 3.04 3.80
CA GLY A 147 -1.82 3.63 2.96
C GLY A 147 -0.37 3.30 3.35
N GLY A 148 -0.14 2.33 4.23
CA GLY A 148 1.21 1.84 4.50
C GLY A 148 1.88 1.32 3.22
N ALA A 149 3.17 1.63 3.03
CA ALA A 149 3.90 1.36 1.77
C ALA A 149 3.76 -0.09 1.28
N GLY A 150 4.02 -1.08 2.15
CA GLY A 150 3.88 -2.49 1.80
C GLY A 150 2.44 -2.90 1.45
N THR A 151 1.43 -2.30 2.08
CA THR A 151 0.02 -2.55 1.76
C THR A 151 -0.37 -1.96 0.40
N VAL A 152 0.11 -0.74 0.10
CA VAL A 152 -0.09 -0.10 -1.20
C VAL A 152 0.59 -0.90 -2.31
N GLN A 153 1.84 -1.31 -2.11
CA GLN A 153 2.56 -2.17 -3.07
C GLN A 153 1.87 -3.51 -3.28
N THR A 154 1.32 -4.12 -2.21
CA THR A 154 0.52 -5.34 -2.33
C THR A 154 -0.75 -5.10 -3.14
N ALA A 155 -1.43 -3.96 -2.95
CA ALA A 155 -2.64 -3.61 -3.72
C ALA A 155 -2.32 -3.38 -5.21
N ILE A 156 -1.20 -2.71 -5.51
CA ILE A 156 -0.68 -2.57 -6.87
C ILE A 156 -0.40 -3.94 -7.47
N HIS A 157 0.36 -4.80 -6.76
CA HIS A 157 0.60 -6.16 -7.21
C HIS A 157 -0.70 -6.96 -7.40
N SER A 158 -1.73 -6.67 -6.63
CA SER A 158 -3.03 -7.35 -6.75
C SER A 158 -3.85 -6.85 -7.93
N GLY A 159 -3.50 -5.69 -8.50
CA GLY A 159 -4.30 -5.06 -9.54
C GLY A 159 -5.63 -4.50 -9.00
N THR A 160 -5.70 -4.25 -7.69
CA THR A 160 -6.94 -3.90 -6.97
C THR A 160 -6.96 -2.41 -6.63
N PRO A 161 -7.87 -1.60 -7.23
CA PRO A 161 -8.01 -0.18 -6.90
C PRO A 161 -8.23 0.08 -5.41
N ILE A 162 -7.72 1.19 -4.89
CA ILE A 162 -7.78 1.48 -3.45
C ILE A 162 -8.60 2.72 -3.12
N VAL A 163 -9.29 2.69 -1.97
CA VAL A 163 -9.66 3.88 -1.20
C VAL A 163 -8.70 3.96 0.00
N GLY A 164 -7.80 4.94 -0.03
CA GLY A 164 -6.87 5.19 1.06
C GLY A 164 -7.46 6.06 2.15
N ILE A 165 -7.35 5.62 3.40
CA ILE A 165 -7.77 6.36 4.60
C ILE A 165 -6.54 6.56 5.50
N PRO A 166 -5.68 7.55 5.21
CA PRO A 166 -4.40 7.70 5.91
C PRO A 166 -4.56 8.16 7.36
N MET A 167 -3.79 7.55 8.26
CA MET A 167 -3.68 7.95 9.66
C MET A 167 -2.50 8.90 9.90
N HIS A 168 -1.50 8.87 9.01
CA HIS A 168 -0.27 9.66 9.10
C HIS A 168 0.12 10.26 7.73
N GLN A 169 1.02 11.25 7.74
CA GLN A 169 1.43 11.98 6.53
C GLN A 169 2.17 11.11 5.51
N GLU A 170 3.00 10.18 5.97
CA GLU A 170 3.71 9.23 5.09
C GLU A 170 2.71 8.36 4.30
N GLN A 171 1.70 7.84 5.00
CA GLN A 171 0.61 7.08 4.39
C GLN A 171 -0.20 7.90 3.39
N ALA A 172 -0.51 9.15 3.74
CA ALA A 172 -1.18 10.08 2.82
C ALA A 172 -0.34 10.30 1.55
N GLY A 173 0.98 10.40 1.69
CA GLY A 173 1.92 10.48 0.57
C GLY A 173 1.83 9.27 -0.37
N ASN A 174 1.82 8.05 0.17
CA ASN A 174 1.71 6.83 -0.63
C ASN A 174 0.36 6.75 -1.36
N VAL A 175 -0.74 7.02 -0.66
CA VAL A 175 -2.08 7.04 -1.27
C VAL A 175 -2.18 8.13 -2.35
N ALA A 176 -1.63 9.31 -2.09
CA ALA A 176 -1.63 10.42 -3.04
C ALA A 176 -0.90 10.05 -4.35
N ARG A 177 0.16 9.25 -4.30
CA ARG A 177 0.84 8.74 -5.51
C ARG A 177 -0.08 7.83 -6.33
N VAL A 178 -0.77 6.89 -5.70
CA VAL A 178 -1.73 6.01 -6.38
C VAL A 178 -2.90 6.81 -6.98
N ARG A 179 -3.43 7.77 -6.21
CA ARG A 179 -4.48 8.69 -6.67
C ARG A 179 -4.03 9.52 -7.86
N LYS A 180 -2.81 10.06 -7.84
CA LYS A 180 -2.23 10.84 -8.96
C LYS A 180 -2.14 10.02 -10.25
N ARG A 181 -2.02 8.70 -10.14
CA ARG A 181 -2.04 7.74 -11.26
C ARG A 181 -3.44 7.30 -11.66
N GLY A 182 -4.48 7.84 -11.03
CA GLY A 182 -5.85 7.47 -11.33
C GLY A 182 -6.20 6.03 -10.95
N ALA A 183 -5.44 5.40 -10.04
CA ALA A 183 -5.64 4.01 -9.62
C ALA A 183 -6.26 3.89 -8.22
N GLY A 184 -6.68 5.02 -7.63
CA GLY A 184 -7.34 5.02 -6.33
C GLY A 184 -7.87 6.38 -5.91
N LEU A 185 -8.55 6.39 -4.78
CA LEU A 185 -9.13 7.55 -4.12
C LEU A 185 -8.55 7.72 -2.72
N MET A 186 -8.74 8.89 -2.13
CA MET A 186 -8.33 9.19 -0.76
C MET A 186 -9.47 9.85 0.00
N LEU A 187 -9.75 9.35 1.19
CA LEU A 187 -10.65 9.97 2.16
C LEU A 187 -9.87 10.21 3.45
N TRP A 188 -9.85 11.43 3.97
CA TRP A 188 -9.30 11.68 5.30
C TRP A 188 -10.19 11.03 6.37
N LYS A 189 -9.59 10.69 7.53
CA LYS A 189 -10.35 10.14 8.67
C LYS A 189 -11.58 11.00 9.03
N SER A 190 -11.43 12.33 8.97
CA SER A 190 -12.51 13.30 9.24
C SER A 190 -13.64 13.29 8.20
N GLU A 191 -13.39 12.74 7.02
CA GLU A 191 -14.35 12.65 5.91
C GLU A 191 -15.02 11.27 5.85
N LEU A 192 -14.63 10.33 6.71
CA LEU A 192 -15.16 8.97 6.73
C LEU A 192 -16.61 8.98 7.24
N THR A 193 -17.52 9.13 6.29
CA THR A 193 -18.97 9.02 6.47
C THR A 193 -19.51 7.95 5.53
N ARG A 194 -20.72 7.45 5.81
CA ARG A 194 -21.41 6.50 4.93
C ARG A 194 -21.46 7.01 3.49
N ASN A 195 -21.94 8.24 3.29
CA ASN A 195 -22.16 8.79 1.96
C ASN A 195 -20.84 8.96 1.19
N ASN A 196 -19.79 9.45 1.84
CA ASN A 196 -18.49 9.65 1.19
C ASN A 196 -17.84 8.31 0.82
N LEU A 197 -17.93 7.31 1.70
CA LEU A 197 -17.40 5.98 1.40
C LEU A 197 -18.20 5.33 0.26
N ALA A 198 -19.54 5.34 0.34
CA ALA A 198 -20.40 4.79 -0.71
C ALA A 198 -20.12 5.43 -2.08
N ALA A 199 -20.04 6.77 -2.14
CA ALA A 199 -19.72 7.49 -3.37
C ALA A 199 -18.33 7.15 -3.93
N SER A 200 -17.35 6.96 -3.04
CA SER A 200 -16.00 6.54 -3.45
C SER A 200 -16.01 5.13 -4.04
N LEU A 201 -16.74 4.20 -3.42
CA LEU A 201 -16.87 2.83 -3.91
C LEU A 201 -17.63 2.80 -5.25
N GLU A 202 -18.74 3.53 -5.35
CA GLU A 202 -19.50 3.68 -6.61
C GLU A 202 -18.62 4.25 -7.74
N THR A 203 -17.77 5.24 -7.44
CA THR A 203 -16.81 5.78 -8.41
C THR A 203 -15.83 4.72 -8.90
N LEU A 204 -15.27 3.90 -7.99
CA LEU A 204 -14.35 2.82 -8.37
C LEU A 204 -15.03 1.69 -9.15
N ILE A 205 -16.31 1.42 -8.88
CA ILE A 205 -17.08 0.37 -9.55
C ILE A 205 -17.54 0.82 -10.94
N SER A 206 -17.99 2.07 -11.08
CA SER A 206 -18.60 2.57 -12.32
C SER A 206 -17.59 3.11 -13.34
N ASN A 207 -16.33 3.28 -12.96
CA ASN A 207 -15.29 3.82 -13.81
C ASN A 207 -14.11 2.86 -13.95
N ASP A 208 -14.11 2.09 -15.05
CA ASP A 208 -13.10 1.09 -15.36
C ASP A 208 -11.67 1.64 -15.44
N SER A 209 -11.48 2.94 -15.70
CA SER A 209 -10.15 3.55 -15.77
C SER A 209 -9.35 3.36 -14.48
N TYR A 210 -10.00 3.27 -13.31
CA TYR A 210 -9.29 2.99 -12.05
C TYR A 210 -8.67 1.60 -12.04
N ARG A 211 -9.40 0.61 -12.56
CA ARG A 211 -8.91 -0.77 -12.70
C ARG A 211 -7.83 -0.84 -13.77
N GLU A 212 -8.03 -0.22 -14.93
CA GLU A 212 -7.05 -0.17 -16.01
C GLU A 212 -5.72 0.45 -15.56
N ASN A 213 -5.79 1.62 -14.90
CA ASN A 213 -4.61 2.29 -14.35
C ASN A 213 -3.91 1.42 -13.29
N MET A 214 -4.68 0.73 -12.43
CA MET A 214 -4.09 -0.18 -11.45
C MET A 214 -3.41 -1.38 -12.11
N GLN A 215 -3.98 -1.93 -13.19
CA GLN A 215 -3.35 -3.01 -13.97
C GLN A 215 -2.07 -2.53 -14.67
N GLN A 216 -2.03 -1.29 -15.16
CA GLN A 216 -0.81 -0.71 -15.70
C GLN A 216 0.28 -0.62 -14.62
N LEU A 217 -0.05 -0.07 -13.45
CA LEU A 217 0.90 0.00 -12.32
C LEU A 217 1.37 -1.40 -11.90
N LYS A 218 0.47 -2.40 -11.86
CA LYS A 218 0.81 -3.80 -11.61
C LYS A 218 1.84 -4.31 -12.61
N SER A 219 1.58 -4.14 -13.90
CA SER A 219 2.45 -4.61 -14.98
C SER A 219 3.85 -4.00 -14.86
N GLU A 220 3.96 -2.72 -14.51
CA GLU A 220 5.24 -2.05 -14.36
C GLU A 220 5.96 -2.47 -13.07
N GLN A 221 5.23 -2.65 -11.96
CA GLN A 221 5.77 -3.09 -10.69
C GLN A 221 6.30 -4.53 -10.75
N ASP A 222 5.54 -5.44 -11.35
CA ASP A 222 5.84 -6.87 -11.36
C ASP A 222 6.98 -7.24 -12.33
N GLN A 223 7.42 -6.31 -13.18
CA GLN A 223 8.63 -6.49 -14.00
C GLN A 223 9.93 -6.40 -13.19
N ILE A 224 9.87 -5.93 -11.94
CA ILE A 224 11.03 -5.66 -11.11
C ILE A 224 10.97 -6.55 -9.87
N ASP A 225 11.93 -7.48 -9.75
CA ASP A 225 12.19 -8.15 -8.47
C ASP A 225 12.86 -7.16 -7.52
N GLY A 226 12.04 -6.47 -6.73
CA GLY A 226 12.52 -5.38 -5.90
C GLY A 226 13.46 -5.83 -4.78
N ALA A 227 13.28 -7.04 -4.26
CA ALA A 227 14.16 -7.61 -3.24
C ALA A 227 15.54 -7.93 -3.84
N ALA A 228 15.59 -8.55 -5.02
CA ALA A 228 16.85 -8.87 -5.69
C ALA A 228 17.60 -7.61 -6.15
N VAL A 229 16.88 -6.61 -6.67
CA VAL A 229 17.48 -5.32 -7.07
C VAL A 229 18.03 -4.59 -5.84
N ALA A 230 17.26 -4.49 -4.75
CA ALA A 230 17.72 -3.90 -3.50
C ALA A 230 19.00 -4.58 -2.98
N ALA A 231 19.02 -5.91 -2.93
CA ALA A 231 20.20 -6.68 -2.50
C ALA A 231 21.42 -6.39 -3.40
N ARG A 232 21.22 -6.38 -4.72
CA ARG A 232 22.30 -6.08 -5.68
C ARG A 232 22.85 -4.66 -5.50
N GLU A 233 22.00 -3.66 -5.33
CA GLU A 233 22.46 -2.27 -5.13
C GLU A 233 23.24 -2.10 -3.83
N ILE A 234 22.84 -2.80 -2.75
CA ILE A 234 23.59 -2.84 -1.50
C ILE A 234 24.98 -3.47 -1.71
N VAL A 235 25.05 -4.63 -2.37
CA VAL A 235 26.32 -5.32 -2.65
C VAL A 235 27.25 -4.47 -3.52
N ASN A 236 26.70 -3.83 -4.56
CA ASN A 236 27.45 -2.93 -5.44
C ASN A 236 28.03 -1.75 -4.67
N PHE A 237 27.24 -1.14 -3.79
CA PHE A 237 27.67 -0.01 -2.98
C PHE A 237 28.78 -0.39 -1.98
N LEU A 238 28.67 -1.55 -1.34
CA LEU A 238 29.70 -2.05 -0.42
C LEU A 238 31.00 -2.36 -1.17
N SER A 239 30.93 -2.97 -2.35
CA SER A 239 32.10 -3.32 -3.15
C SER A 239 32.86 -2.08 -3.63
N ALA A 240 32.14 -1.04 -4.08
CA ALA A 240 32.73 0.22 -4.53
C ALA A 240 33.28 1.10 -3.40
N SER A 241 33.08 0.72 -2.13
CA SER A 241 33.60 1.45 -0.96
C SER A 241 34.89 0.83 -0.41
N HIS A 242 35.38 -0.28 -0.98
CA HIS A 242 36.61 -0.97 -0.59
C HIS A 242 37.79 -0.73 -1.56
N ASP A 243 37.57 0.03 -2.63
CA ASP A 243 38.60 0.60 -3.53
C ASP A 243 38.83 2.09 -3.21
#